data_AF-A0A7X8CXB6-F1
#
_entry.id   AF-A0A7X8CXB6-F1
#
_cell.length_a   1.000
_cell.length_b   1.000
_cell.length_c   1.000
_cell.angle_alpha   90.00
_cell.angle_beta   90.00
_cell.angle_gamma   90.00
#
_symmetry.space_group_name_H-M   'P 1'
#
loop_
_entity.id
_entity.type
_entity.pdbx_description
1 polymer ?
#
loop_
_entity_poly.entity_id
_entity_poly.type
_entity_poly.pdbx_seq_one_letter_code
_entity_poly.pdbx_strand_id
1 'polypeptide(L)' 'MEHIYCDVCKKEVHNPVPEISFFDFAHISMCESCKDDLDAAVKYTVREKSPFDFAWFDDLRMQILKQGMQKGRIEIKRAR' A
#
# COMPACT_ATOMS: atom_id res chain seq x y z
N MET A 1 -18.29 -0.63 -18.31
CA MET A 1 -17.68 -0.33 -17.00
C MET A 1 -16.35 -1.04 -17.00
N GLU A 2 -15.26 -0.32 -16.81
CA GLU A 2 -13.93 -0.95 -16.73
C GLU A 2 -13.81 -1.62 -15.36
N HIS A 3 -13.52 -2.91 -15.36
CA HIS A 3 -13.28 -3.67 -14.14
C HIS A 3 -11.85 -3.41 -13.70
N ILE A 4 -11.68 -2.67 -12.60
CA ILE A 4 -10.37 -2.35 -12.04
C ILE A 4 -10.06 -3.37 -10.94
N TYR A 5 -8.84 -3.91 -10.95
CA TYR A 5 -8.38 -4.88 -9.98
C TYR A 5 -7.24 -4.31 -9.14
N CYS A 6 -7.22 -4.66 -7.85
CA CYS A 6 -6.11 -4.34 -6.98
C CYS A 6 -4.91 -5.26 -7.28
N ASP A 7 -3.74 -4.67 -7.53
CA ASP A 7 -2.51 -5.41 -7.81
C ASP A 7 -2.00 -6.21 -6.62
N VAL A 8 -2.36 -5.82 -5.41
CA VAL A 8 -1.96 -6.50 -4.17
C VAL A 8 -2.85 -7.71 -3.91
N CYS A 9 -4.15 -7.50 -3.67
CA CYS A 9 -5.06 -8.58 -3.25
C CYS A 9 -5.80 -9.26 -4.40
N LYS A 10 -5.63 -8.79 -5.64
CA LYS A 10 -6.29 -9.30 -6.86
C LYS A 10 -7.81 -9.27 -6.81
N LYS A 11 -8.39 -8.53 -5.87
CA LYS A 11 -9.84 -8.31 -5.78
C LYS A 11 -10.26 -7.17 -6.69
N GLU A 12 -11.48 -7.28 -7.21
CA GLU A 12 -12.12 -6.22 -7.98
C GLU A 12 -12.47 -5.02 -7.08
N VAL A 13 -12.24 -3.81 -7.58
CA VAL A 13 -12.64 -2.57 -6.94
C VAL A 13 -14.04 -2.21 -7.43
N HIS A 14 -15.04 -2.43 -6.57
CA HIS A 14 -16.42 -2.04 -6.88
C HIS A 14 -16.57 -0.51 -6.84
N ASN A 15 -17.14 0.05 -7.89
CA ASN A 15 -17.35 1.50 -8.06
C ASN A 15 -16.05 2.31 -7.87
N PRO A 16 -15.07 2.18 -8.79
CA PRO A 16 -13.80 2.87 -8.69
C PRO A 16 -14.02 4.39 -8.83
N VAL A 17 -13.74 5.10 -7.75
CA VAL A 17 -13.66 6.55 -7.69
C VAL A 17 -12.20 6.86 -7.42
N PRO A 18 -11.48 7.48 -8.37
CA PRO A 18 -10.09 7.85 -8.20
C PRO A 18 -9.87 8.63 -6.90
N GLU A 19 -8.78 8.33 -6.20
CA GLU A 19 -8.38 8.97 -4.94
C GLU A 19 -9.28 8.68 -3.73
N ILE A 20 -10.36 7.91 -3.90
CA ILE A 20 -11.30 7.55 -2.84
C ILE A 20 -11.33 6.03 -2.65
N SER A 21 -11.77 5.27 -3.66
CA SER A 21 -11.85 3.80 -3.60
C SER A 21 -10.73 3.11 -4.36
N PHE A 22 -10.01 3.87 -5.18
CA PHE A 22 -8.91 3.41 -6.03
C PHE A 22 -7.72 4.35 -5.97
N PHE A 23 -6.53 3.79 -5.82
CA PHE A 23 -5.28 4.54 -5.64
C PHE A 23 -4.19 3.98 -6.54
N ASP A 24 -3.52 4.86 -7.29
CA ASP A 24 -2.35 4.50 -8.08
C ASP A 24 -1.08 5.05 -7.45
N PHE A 25 -0.10 4.17 -7.24
CA PHE A 25 1.22 4.55 -6.76
C PHE A 25 2.29 3.86 -7.61
N ALA A 26 3.09 4.63 -8.33
CA ALA A 26 4.17 4.10 -9.18
C ALA A 26 3.71 2.97 -10.13
N HIS A 27 2.55 3.16 -10.80
CA HIS A 27 1.88 2.17 -11.66
C HIS A 27 1.38 0.90 -10.94
N ILE A 28 1.23 0.97 -9.61
CA ILE A 28 0.59 -0.07 -8.81
C ILE A 28 -0.80 0.43 -8.43
N SER A 29 -1.79 -0.30 -8.89
CA SER A 29 -3.20 0.00 -8.72
C SER A 29 -3.72 -0.71 -7.47
N MET A 30 -4.30 0.04 -6.53
CA MET A 30 -4.58 -0.44 -5.17
C MET A 30 -6.00 -0.06 -4.72
N CYS A 31 -6.67 -1.00 -4.04
CA CYS A 31 -7.94 -0.73 -3.36
C CYS A 31 -7.71 -0.05 -2.00
N GLU A 32 -8.74 0.64 -1.51
CA GLU A 32 -8.75 1.31 -0.20
C GLU A 32 -8.20 0.43 0.94
N SER A 33 -8.67 -0.81 1.07
CA SER A 33 -8.20 -1.71 2.15
C SER A 33 -6.69 -1.98 2.14
N CYS A 34 -6.09 -2.16 0.95
CA CYS A 34 -4.64 -2.37 0.86
C CYS A 34 -3.87 -1.07 1.09
N LYS A 35 -4.47 0.09 0.78
CA LYS A 35 -3.87 1.37 1.11
C LYS A 35 -3.82 1.58 2.63
N ASP A 36 -4.90 1.27 3.32
CA ASP A 36 -4.97 1.39 4.78
C ASP A 36 -3.95 0.46 5.45
N ASP A 37 -3.81 -0.76 4.95
CA ASP A 37 -2.79 -1.70 5.44
C ASP A 37 -1.36 -1.19 5.18
N LEU A 38 -1.10 -0.57 4.02
CA LEU A 38 0.19 0.06 3.71
C LEU A 38 0.50 1.20 4.68
N ASP A 39 -0.45 2.11 4.88
CA ASP A 39 -0.32 3.25 5.80
C ASP A 39 -0.10 2.78 7.23
N ALA A 40 -0.80 1.73 7.67
CA ALA A 40 -0.59 1.11 8.97
C ALA A 40 0.79 0.44 9.09
N ALA A 41 1.26 -0.23 8.05
CA ALA A 41 2.57 -0.89 8.03
C ALA A 41 3.73 0.12 8.12
N VAL A 42 3.63 1.27 7.43
CA VAL A 42 4.68 2.30 7.47
C VAL A 42 4.65 3.15 8.73
N LYS A 43 3.47 3.39 9.31
CA LYS A 43 3.29 4.34 10.44
C LYS A 43 4.23 4.06 11.62
N TYR A 44 4.40 2.80 12.00
CA TYR A 44 5.26 2.45 13.14
C TYR A 44 6.75 2.56 12.78
N THR A 45 7.13 2.09 11.58
CA THR A 45 8.52 2.16 11.11
C THR A 45 9.00 3.59 10.92
N VAL A 46 8.16 4.49 10.41
CA VAL A 46 8.51 5.91 10.23
C VAL A 46 8.70 6.63 11.56
N ARG A 47 7.87 6.32 12.57
CA ARG A 47 7.95 6.96 13.90
C ARG A 47 9.28 6.69 14.61
N GLU A 48 9.91 5.55 14.33
CA GLU A 48 11.18 5.15 14.94
C GLU A 48 12.40 5.65 14.15
N LYS A 49 12.22 6.15 12.92
CA LYS A 49 13.32 6.62 12.07
C LYS A 49 13.68 8.07 12.39
N SER A 50 14.90 8.29 12.87
CA SER A 50 15.50 9.63 13.00
C SER A 50 16.98 9.60 12.56
N PRO A 51 17.43 10.53 11.68
CA PRO A 51 16.62 11.52 10.97
C PRO A 51 15.70 10.86 9.93
N PHE A 52 14.57 11.50 9.66
CA PHE A 52 13.65 11.09 8.59
C PHE A 52 14.26 11.40 7.21
N ASP A 53 14.03 10.52 6.24
CA ASP A 53 14.51 10.63 4.87
C ASP A 53 13.38 10.22 3.91
N PHE A 54 13.06 11.10 2.96
CA PHE A 54 12.00 10.88 1.98
C PHE A 54 12.32 9.76 0.98
N ALA A 55 13.57 9.66 0.52
CA ALA A 55 13.99 8.61 -0.40
C ALA A 55 13.88 7.23 0.26
N TRP A 56 14.30 7.15 1.52
CA TRP A 56 14.10 5.95 2.33
C TRP A 56 12.62 5.59 2.50
N PHE A 57 11.75 6.58 2.72
CA PHE A 57 10.32 6.35 2.88
C PHE A 57 9.66 5.83 1.60
N ASP A 58 10.08 6.34 0.43
CA ASP A 58 9.63 5.85 -0.87
C ASP A 58 10.08 4.40 -1.11
N ASP A 59 11.34 4.10 -0.81
CA ASP A 59 11.89 2.75 -0.89
C ASP A 59 11.16 1.78 0.04
N LEU A 60 10.87 2.20 1.28
CA LEU A 60 10.11 1.42 2.25
C LEU A 60 8.71 1.07 1.71
N ARG A 61 7.98 2.07 1.18
CA ARG A 61 6.65 1.84 0.59
C ARG A 61 6.72 0.87 -0.58
N MET A 62 7.68 1.04 -1.49
CA MET A 62 7.87 0.15 -2.63
C MET A 62 8.24 -1.27 -2.20
N GLN A 63 9.06 -1.44 -1.16
CA GLN A 63 9.40 -2.76 -0.62
C GLN A 63 8.17 -3.47 -0.04
N ILE A 64 7.38 -2.76 0.77
CA ILE A 64 6.15 -3.32 1.37
C ILE A 64 5.14 -3.69 0.27
N LEU A 65 4.96 -2.84 -0.73
CA LEU A 65 4.06 -3.12 -1.85
C LEU A 65 4.52 -4.34 -2.66
N LYS A 66 5.81 -4.44 -3.02
CA LYS A 66 6.36 -5.60 -3.72
C LYS A 66 6.14 -6.91 -2.95
N GLN A 67 6.36 -6.88 -1.63
CA GLN A 67 6.09 -8.03 -0.76
C GLN A 67 4.59 -8.34 -0.70
N GLY A 68 3.75 -7.31 -0.63
CA GLY A 68 2.30 -7.43 -0.61
C GLY A 68 1.75 -8.08 -1.87
N MET A 69 2.24 -7.68 -3.05
CA MET A 69 1.87 -8.26 -4.34
C MET A 69 2.27 -9.74 -4.46
N GLN A 70 3.42 -10.13 -3.90
CA GLN A 70 3.86 -11.52 -3.88
C GLN A 70 3.01 -12.39 -2.94
N LYS A 71 2.56 -11.83 -1.81
CA LYS A 71 1.81 -12.53 -0.77
C LYS A 71 0.29 -12.46 -0.93
N GLY A 72 -0.22 -11.57 -1.77
CA GLY A 72 -1.65 -11.29 -1.88
C GLY A 72 -2.22 -10.40 -0.78
N ARG A 73 -1.39 -9.86 0.12
CA ARG A 73 -1.79 -9.02 1.27
C ARG A 73 -0.60 -8.26 1.86
N ILE A 74 -0.85 -7.11 2.47
CA ILE A 74 0.18 -6.35 3.20
C ILE A 74 0.21 -6.82 4.65
N GLU A 75 1.42 -7.12 5.16
CA GLU A 75 1.59 -7.54 6.55
C GLU A 75 1.89 -6.33 7.43
N ILE A 76 0.96 -6.03 8.34
CA ILE A 76 1.16 -4.99 9.36
C ILE A 76 1.98 -5.57 10.51
N LYS A 77 3.26 -5.23 10.57
CA LYS A 77 4.10 -5.53 11.74
C LYS A 77 3.75 -4.53 12.84
N ARG A 78 2.86 -4.92 13.76
CA ARG A 78 2.68 -4.18 15.01
C ARG A 78 3.97 -4.31 15.83
N ALA A 79 4.64 -3.20 16.10
CA ALA A 79 5.72 -3.18 17.08
C ALA A 79 5.13 -3.70 18.41
N ARG A 80 5.76 -4.74 18.97
CA ARG A 80 5.34 -5.39 20.21
C ARG A 80 5.63 -4.50 21.41
#